data_AF-A0A4Q4BZ55-F1
#
_entry.id   AF-A0A4Q4BZ55-F1
#
_cell.length_a   1.000
_cell.length_b   1.000
_cell.length_c   1.000
_cell.angle_alpha   90.00
_cell.angle_beta   90.00
_cell.angle_gamma   90.00
#
_symmetry.space_group_name_H-M   'P 1'
#
loop_
_entity.id
_entity.type
_entity.pdbx_description
1 polymer ?
#
loop_
_entity_poly.entity_id
_entity_poly.type
_entity_poly.pdbx_seq_one_letter_code
_entity_poly.pdbx_strand_id
1 'polypeptide(L)'
;MAERGTLLVVGSNPPARTSGQRTLARVQQAATILGFEQAVLANLFALPTYRSGGIADLGRTPDGWLDARSVLVSCLDDCDGVLLAYGTQEPSGEARVHHREQVRWLDEQIEERSVPTWWVGGAPRHPSRWQRHTWRAFGGTPFPEALRKTLVSREHHALADPGELTNNGECLRRRHA
;
A
#
# COMPACT_ATOMS: atom_id res chain seq x y z
N MET A 1 11.13 -19.38 -19.76
CA MET A 1 9.73 -19.13 -20.15
C MET A 1 9.23 -18.03 -19.24
N ALA A 2 8.93 -16.86 -19.78
CA ALA A 2 8.50 -15.71 -18.99
C ALA A 2 7.00 -15.87 -18.70
N GLU A 3 6.64 -16.24 -17.48
CA GLU A 3 5.26 -16.07 -17.04
C GLU A 3 5.02 -14.56 -16.87
N ARG A 4 4.07 -14.09 -17.67
CA ARG A 4 3.68 -12.69 -17.84
C ARG A 4 2.87 -12.25 -16.62
N GLY A 5 3.56 -11.96 -15.52
CA GLY A 5 2.89 -11.68 -14.25
C GLY A 5 2.14 -10.35 -14.22
N THR A 6 1.09 -10.29 -13.41
CA THR A 6 0.26 -9.11 -13.13
C THR A 6 0.55 -8.55 -11.76
N LEU A 7 0.92 -7.26 -11.68
CA LEU A 7 1.02 -6.52 -10.42
C LEU A 7 -0.31 -5.86 -10.06
N LEU A 8 -0.92 -6.26 -8.96
CA LEU A 8 -2.01 -5.51 -8.35
C LEU A 8 -1.45 -4.32 -7.57
N VAL A 9 -1.85 -3.11 -7.96
CA VAL A 9 -1.62 -1.90 -7.16
C VAL A 9 -2.88 -1.56 -6.39
N VAL A 10 -2.74 -1.41 -5.07
CA VAL A 10 -3.85 -1.01 -4.20
C VAL A 10 -3.76 0.49 -3.92
N GLY A 11 -4.61 1.26 -4.59
CA GLY A 11 -4.79 2.70 -4.42
C GLY A 11 -5.76 3.06 -3.29
N SER A 12 -5.93 4.37 -3.05
CA SER A 12 -6.82 4.87 -1.99
C SER A 12 -8.28 4.78 -2.43
N ASN A 13 -8.63 5.46 -3.52
CA ASN A 13 -9.99 5.57 -4.05
C ASN A 13 -9.94 6.09 -5.50
N PRO A 14 -11.00 5.88 -6.31
CA PRO A 14 -11.02 6.34 -7.69
C PRO A 14 -10.94 7.87 -7.83
N PRO A 15 -10.29 8.39 -8.89
CA PRO A 15 -10.25 9.83 -9.13
C PRO A 15 -11.62 10.35 -9.61
N ALA A 16 -12.15 11.40 -8.98
CA ALA A 16 -13.46 11.93 -9.35
C ALA A 16 -13.50 12.79 -10.63
N ARG A 17 -12.36 13.36 -11.07
CA ARG A 17 -12.34 14.37 -12.17
C ARG A 17 -11.19 14.24 -13.16
N THR A 18 -10.31 13.27 -12.99
CA THR A 18 -9.14 13.11 -13.87
C THR A 18 -9.11 11.71 -14.42
N SER A 19 -8.59 11.55 -15.64
CA SER A 19 -8.42 10.24 -16.29
C SER A 19 -7.48 9.27 -15.57
N GLY A 20 -6.78 9.70 -14.51
CA GLY A 20 -5.87 8.85 -13.75
C GLY A 20 -4.59 8.45 -14.50
N GLN A 21 -4.42 8.88 -15.76
CA GLN A 21 -3.34 8.43 -16.66
C GLN A 21 -1.94 8.62 -16.09
N ARG A 22 -1.67 9.73 -15.38
CA ARG A 22 -0.37 9.93 -14.71
C ARG A 22 -0.12 8.95 -13.56
N THR A 23 -1.16 8.54 -12.86
CA THR A 23 -1.07 7.51 -11.82
C THR A 23 -0.81 6.17 -12.47
N LEU A 24 -1.57 5.81 -13.51
CA LEU A 24 -1.41 4.56 -14.26
C LEU A 24 -0.01 4.43 -14.88
N ALA A 25 0.51 5.50 -15.50
CA ALA A 25 1.86 5.48 -16.07
C ALA A 25 2.95 5.21 -15.01
N ARG A 26 2.82 5.79 -13.81
CA ARG A 26 3.75 5.54 -12.70
C ARG A 26 3.64 4.11 -12.18
N VAL A 27 2.41 3.64 -12.04
CA VAL A 27 2.10 2.26 -11.63
C VAL A 27 2.69 1.25 -12.60
N GLN A 28 2.51 1.45 -13.91
CA GLN A 28 3.11 0.61 -14.94
C GLN A 28 4.64 0.64 -14.89
N GLN A 29 5.23 1.81 -14.63
CA GLN A 29 6.68 1.91 -14.46
C GLN A 29 7.18 1.10 -13.25
N ALA A 30 6.43 1.08 -12.14
CA ALA A 30 6.76 0.24 -10.98
C ALA A 30 6.65 -1.26 -11.31
N ALA A 31 5.60 -1.68 -12.02
CA ALA A 31 5.44 -3.05 -12.49
C ALA A 31 6.61 -3.50 -13.36
N THR A 32 6.99 -2.71 -14.37
CA THR A 32 8.15 -3.00 -15.22
C THR A 32 9.45 -3.10 -14.43
N ILE A 33 9.66 -2.24 -13.43
CA ILE A 33 10.86 -2.29 -12.58
C ILE A 33 10.90 -3.58 -11.74
N LEU A 34 9.75 -4.04 -11.25
CA LEU A 34 9.61 -5.27 -10.48
C LEU A 34 9.59 -6.53 -11.37
N GLY A 35 9.54 -6.39 -12.69
CA GLY A 35 9.56 -7.50 -13.65
C GLY A 35 8.18 -8.01 -14.08
N PHE A 36 7.09 -7.33 -13.72
CA PHE A 36 5.74 -7.66 -14.17
C PHE A 36 5.47 -7.07 -15.57
N GLU A 37 4.64 -7.76 -16.36
CA GLU A 37 4.27 -7.30 -17.71
C GLU A 37 3.27 -6.14 -17.64
N GLN A 38 2.30 -6.25 -16.73
CA GLN A 38 1.21 -5.30 -16.57
C GLN A 38 0.93 -4.98 -15.12
N ALA A 39 0.19 -3.88 -14.93
CA ALA A 39 -0.33 -3.48 -13.64
C ALA A 39 -1.84 -3.27 -13.70
N VAL A 40 -2.55 -3.75 -12.68
CA VAL A 40 -3.97 -3.48 -12.45
C VAL A 40 -4.10 -2.61 -11.21
N LEU A 41 -5.04 -1.67 -11.21
CA LEU A 41 -5.29 -0.77 -10.07
C LEU A 41 -6.66 -1.06 -9.47
N ALA A 42 -6.67 -1.49 -8.22
CA ALA A 42 -7.87 -1.54 -7.37
C ALA A 42 -7.72 -0.54 -6.21
N ASN A 43 -8.78 -0.23 -5.49
CA ASN A 43 -8.76 0.78 -4.43
C ASN A 43 -9.28 0.24 -3.11
N LEU A 44 -8.76 0.75 -1.98
CA LEU A 44 -9.27 0.44 -0.64
C LEU A 44 -10.71 0.92 -0.41
N PHE A 45 -11.12 1.99 -1.09
CA PHE A 45 -12.43 2.61 -0.98
C PHE A 45 -13.05 2.80 -2.36
N ALA A 46 -14.29 2.35 -2.55
CA ALA A 46 -14.94 2.29 -3.86
C ALA A 46 -15.41 3.65 -4.36
N LEU A 47 -15.75 4.58 -3.46
CA LEU A 47 -16.40 5.82 -3.87
C LEU A 47 -15.38 6.88 -4.32
N PRO A 48 -15.60 7.53 -5.48
CA PRO A 48 -14.70 8.56 -5.98
C PRO A 48 -14.77 9.81 -5.12
N THR A 49 -13.61 10.42 -4.85
CA THR A 49 -13.54 11.68 -4.10
C THR A 49 -12.68 12.70 -4.83
N TYR A 50 -13.06 13.97 -4.75
CA TYR A 50 -12.35 15.06 -5.42
C TYR A 50 -11.19 15.62 -4.59
N ARG A 51 -11.25 15.51 -3.25
CA ARG A 51 -10.27 16.07 -2.32
C ARG A 51 -9.91 15.06 -1.26
N SER A 52 -8.74 15.24 -0.66
CA SER A 52 -8.15 14.37 0.37
C SER A 52 -9.06 14.13 1.58
N GLY A 53 -9.96 15.09 1.90
CA GLY A 53 -10.95 14.94 2.98
C GLY A 53 -12.21 14.17 2.58
N GLY A 54 -12.46 13.90 1.30
CA GLY A 54 -13.72 13.30 0.87
C GLY A 54 -13.93 11.86 1.38
N ILE A 55 -12.86 11.12 1.65
CA ILE A 55 -12.95 9.80 2.30
C ILE A 55 -13.38 9.96 3.77
N ALA A 56 -12.98 11.03 4.45
CA ALA A 56 -13.42 11.27 5.83
C ALA A 56 -14.93 11.48 5.94
N ASP A 57 -15.54 12.09 4.91
CA ASP A 57 -16.98 12.36 4.88
C ASP A 57 -17.79 11.16 4.37
N LEU A 58 -17.38 10.56 3.25
CA LEU A 58 -18.09 9.45 2.59
C LEU A 58 -17.78 8.10 3.24
N GLY A 59 -16.61 7.94 3.82
CA GLY A 59 -16.17 6.71 4.48
C GLY A 59 -16.67 6.57 5.91
N ARG A 60 -17.58 7.44 6.38
CA ARG A 60 -18.20 7.31 7.71
C ARG A 60 -19.09 6.08 7.83
N THR A 61 -19.66 5.64 6.72
CA THR A 61 -20.42 4.39 6.65
C THR A 61 -19.53 3.27 6.07
N PRO A 62 -19.82 2.00 6.39
CA PRO A 62 -19.04 0.87 5.90
C PRO A 62 -19.20 0.63 4.39
N ASP A 63 -20.26 1.13 3.75
CA ASP A 63 -20.68 0.76 2.40
C ASP A 63 -19.55 0.86 1.37
N GLY A 64 -18.91 2.03 1.25
CA GLY A 64 -17.84 2.23 0.26
C GLY A 64 -16.58 1.42 0.54
N TRP A 65 -16.38 0.93 1.77
CA TRP A 65 -15.28 0.03 2.12
C TRP A 65 -15.62 -1.42 1.77
N LEU A 66 -16.84 -1.85 2.05
CA LEU A 66 -17.33 -3.20 1.73
C LEU A 66 -17.47 -3.40 0.22
N ASP A 67 -17.97 -2.40 -0.51
CA ASP A 67 -18.13 -2.44 -1.97
C ASP A 67 -16.78 -2.62 -2.69
N ALA A 68 -15.68 -2.14 -2.10
CA ALA A 68 -14.34 -2.31 -2.65
C ALA A 68 -13.82 -3.76 -2.55
N ARG A 69 -14.36 -4.57 -1.63
CA ARG A 69 -13.81 -5.88 -1.29
C ARG A 69 -13.93 -6.89 -2.42
N SER A 70 -15.05 -6.92 -3.13
CA SER A 70 -15.28 -7.88 -4.23
C SER A 70 -14.26 -7.70 -5.36
N VAL A 71 -14.00 -6.44 -5.73
CA VAL A 71 -12.98 -6.10 -6.74
C VAL A 71 -11.58 -6.45 -6.23
N LEU A 72 -11.27 -6.12 -4.97
CA LEU A 72 -9.97 -6.45 -4.38
C LEU A 72 -9.73 -7.97 -4.34
N VAL A 73 -10.72 -8.76 -3.94
CA VAL A 73 -10.63 -10.23 -3.91
C VAL A 73 -10.38 -10.79 -5.31
N SER A 74 -11.19 -10.38 -6.30
CA SER A 74 -10.98 -10.83 -7.70
C SER A 74 -9.59 -10.46 -8.20
N CYS A 75 -9.12 -9.24 -7.95
CA CYS A 75 -7.77 -8.85 -8.37
C CYS A 75 -6.66 -9.59 -7.61
N LEU A 76 -6.88 -9.95 -6.34
CA LEU A 76 -5.93 -10.72 -5.55
C LEU A 76 -5.83 -12.17 -6.03
N ASP A 77 -6.95 -12.76 -6.47
CA ASP A 77 -7.00 -14.11 -7.02
C ASP A 77 -6.27 -14.22 -8.37
N ASP A 78 -6.20 -13.13 -9.13
CA ASP A 78 -5.65 -13.08 -10.49
C ASP A 78 -4.23 -12.46 -10.58
N CYS A 79 -3.64 -12.03 -9.46
CA CYS A 79 -2.35 -11.33 -9.44
C CYS A 79 -1.18 -12.19 -8.96
N ASP A 80 0.02 -11.82 -9.40
CA ASP A 80 1.28 -12.47 -9.03
C ASP A 80 2.08 -11.65 -7.99
N GLY A 81 1.59 -10.45 -7.68
CA GLY A 81 2.26 -9.51 -6.79
C GLY A 81 1.37 -8.34 -6.39
N VAL A 82 1.64 -7.77 -5.22
CA VAL A 82 0.90 -6.62 -4.69
C VAL A 82 1.83 -5.43 -4.41
N LEU A 83 1.44 -4.25 -4.84
CA LEU A 83 2.07 -2.97 -4.46
C LEU A 83 1.08 -2.10 -3.70
N LEU A 84 1.32 -1.90 -2.40
CA LEU A 84 0.45 -1.05 -1.58
C LEU A 84 0.76 0.43 -1.84
N ALA A 85 -0.27 1.19 -2.20
CA ALA A 85 -0.15 2.58 -2.62
C ALA A 85 -1.36 3.45 -2.22
N TYR A 86 -2.03 3.10 -1.12
CA TYR A 86 -3.27 3.76 -0.69
C TYR A 86 -3.07 5.06 0.11
N GLY A 87 -1.83 5.45 0.38
CA GLY A 87 -1.51 6.64 1.15
C GLY A 87 -1.04 6.31 2.57
N THR A 88 -0.31 7.27 3.16
CA THR A 88 0.24 7.14 4.53
C THR A 88 -0.55 7.91 5.57
N GLN A 89 -1.59 8.63 5.13
CA GLN A 89 -2.44 9.43 6.02
C GLN A 89 -3.77 8.72 6.15
N GLU A 90 -4.15 8.39 7.38
CA GLU A 90 -5.48 7.89 7.69
C GLU A 90 -6.53 9.00 7.51
N PRO A 91 -7.78 8.65 7.13
CA PRO A 91 -8.88 9.59 7.25
C PRO A 91 -9.13 9.97 8.72
N SER A 92 -9.88 11.04 8.93
CA SER A 92 -10.30 11.52 10.24
C SER A 92 -11.70 11.04 10.60
N GLY A 93 -12.05 11.08 11.89
CA GLY A 93 -13.39 10.73 12.37
C GLY A 93 -13.70 9.24 12.26
N GLU A 94 -14.98 8.91 12.09
CA GLU A 94 -15.49 7.54 12.01
C GLU A 94 -14.85 6.74 10.87
N ALA A 95 -14.57 7.40 9.74
CA ALA A 95 -13.89 6.79 8.59
C ALA A 95 -12.52 6.19 8.94
N ARG A 96 -11.85 6.65 10.00
CA ARG A 96 -10.59 6.07 10.47
C ARG A 96 -10.75 4.62 10.94
N VAL A 97 -11.85 4.31 11.62
CA VAL A 97 -12.11 2.98 12.15
C VAL A 97 -12.29 2.01 10.99
N HIS A 98 -13.15 2.35 10.04
CA HIS A 98 -13.38 1.56 8.84
C HIS A 98 -12.14 1.44 7.94
N HIS A 99 -11.35 2.50 7.82
CA HIS A 99 -10.07 2.43 7.11
C HIS A 99 -9.14 1.39 7.74
N ARG A 100 -8.98 1.38 9.07
CA ARG A 100 -8.13 0.40 9.77
C ARG A 100 -8.65 -1.02 9.62
N GLU A 101 -9.96 -1.21 9.75
CA GLU A 101 -10.60 -2.50 9.53
C GLU A 101 -10.39 -3.00 8.10
N GLN A 102 -10.50 -2.12 7.11
CA GLN A 102 -10.28 -2.45 5.71
C GLN A 102 -8.81 -2.78 5.43
N VAL A 103 -7.86 -2.03 5.99
CA VAL A 103 -6.42 -2.33 5.86
C VAL A 103 -6.09 -3.67 6.50
N ARG A 104 -6.60 -3.95 7.71
CA ARG A 104 -6.40 -5.25 8.37
C ARG A 104 -7.00 -6.39 7.53
N TRP A 105 -8.22 -6.22 7.04
CA TRP A 105 -8.86 -7.20 6.17
C TRP A 105 -8.04 -7.43 4.88
N LEU A 106 -7.53 -6.38 4.25
CA LEU A 106 -6.69 -6.53 3.06
C LEU A 106 -5.40 -7.29 3.38
N ASP A 107 -4.78 -7.00 4.51
CA ASP A 107 -3.56 -7.69 4.95
C ASP A 107 -3.83 -9.19 5.16
N GLU A 108 -4.92 -9.56 5.83
CA GLU A 108 -5.36 -10.95 5.98
C GLU A 108 -5.54 -11.63 4.60
N GLN A 109 -6.20 -10.95 3.65
CA GLN A 109 -6.41 -11.50 2.30
C GLN A 109 -5.13 -11.71 1.49
N ILE A 110 -4.14 -10.84 1.68
CA ILE A 110 -2.82 -10.95 1.04
C ILE A 110 -2.03 -12.11 1.66
N GLU A 111 -2.06 -12.22 2.99
CA GLU A 111 -1.37 -13.27 3.75
C GLU A 111 -1.93 -14.65 3.43
N GLU A 112 -3.25 -14.81 3.40
CA GLU A 112 -3.95 -16.05 3.02
C GLU A 112 -3.51 -16.59 1.65
N ARG A 113 -3.18 -15.69 0.71
CA ARG A 113 -2.73 -16.04 -0.65
C ARG A 113 -1.21 -16.11 -0.79
N SER A 114 -0.47 -15.71 0.24
CA SER A 114 1.00 -15.66 0.23
C SER A 114 1.57 -14.87 -0.96
N VAL A 115 0.92 -13.77 -1.33
CA VAL A 115 1.32 -12.98 -2.51
C VAL A 115 2.48 -12.03 -2.15
N PRO A 116 3.58 -12.06 -2.93
CA PRO A 116 4.69 -11.12 -2.74
C PRO A 116 4.22 -9.67 -2.73
N THR A 117 4.62 -8.92 -1.70
CA THR A 117 4.11 -7.56 -1.47
C THR A 117 5.24 -6.54 -1.38
N TRP A 118 5.07 -5.40 -2.03
CA TRP A 118 6.03 -4.29 -2.04
C TRP A 118 5.42 -2.96 -1.64
N TRP A 119 6.27 -2.05 -1.18
CA TRP A 119 5.98 -0.64 -0.88
C TRP A 119 6.96 0.29 -1.59
N VAL A 120 6.64 1.58 -1.66
CA VAL A 120 7.60 2.62 -2.07
C VAL A 120 8.12 3.36 -0.84
N GLY A 121 9.38 3.09 -0.50
CA GLY A 121 10.11 3.70 0.61
C GLY A 121 9.55 3.30 1.97
N GLY A 122 9.28 2.00 2.15
CA GLY A 122 8.86 1.42 3.43
C GLY A 122 7.48 1.84 3.91
N ALA A 123 6.59 2.32 3.03
CA ALA A 123 5.22 2.67 3.39
C ALA A 123 4.27 2.61 2.18
N PRO A 124 2.94 2.51 2.36
CA PRO A 124 1.94 2.47 1.29
C PRO A 124 1.76 3.86 0.63
N ARG A 125 2.83 4.48 0.13
CA ARG A 125 2.78 5.85 -0.39
C ARG A 125 1.96 5.91 -1.68
N HIS A 126 1.08 6.90 -1.76
CA HIS A 126 0.28 7.12 -2.97
C HIS A 126 1.16 7.45 -4.19
N PRO A 127 0.85 6.98 -5.42
CA PRO A 127 1.71 7.17 -6.59
C PRO A 127 1.97 8.63 -6.96
N SER A 128 1.02 9.52 -6.65
CA SER A 128 1.20 10.97 -6.83
C SER A 128 2.32 11.57 -5.96
N ARG A 129 2.78 10.86 -4.91
CA ARG A 129 3.84 11.29 -4.00
C ARG A 129 5.18 10.60 -4.26
N TRP A 130 5.24 9.56 -5.11
CA TRP A 130 6.49 8.82 -5.36
C TRP A 130 7.60 9.72 -5.85
N GLN A 131 7.36 10.51 -6.91
CA GLN A 131 8.39 11.42 -7.45
C GLN A 131 8.95 12.40 -6.42
N ARG A 132 8.08 12.95 -5.55
CA ARG A 132 8.52 13.84 -4.48
C ARG A 132 9.33 13.10 -3.42
N HIS A 133 8.92 11.87 -3.09
CA HIS A 133 9.64 11.04 -2.13
C HIS A 133 11.03 10.65 -2.67
N THR A 134 11.08 10.11 -3.88
CA THR A 134 12.34 9.67 -4.51
C THR A 134 13.28 10.83 -4.76
N TRP A 135 12.78 12.02 -5.15
CA TRP A 135 13.61 13.22 -5.26
C TRP A 135 14.28 13.62 -3.94
N ARG A 136 13.56 13.51 -2.83
CA ARG A 136 14.10 13.82 -1.49
C ARG A 136 15.12 12.79 -1.03
N ALA A 137 14.88 11.50 -1.32
CA ALA A 137 15.74 10.41 -0.87
C ALA A 137 16.98 10.20 -1.77
N PHE A 138 16.87 10.49 -3.07
CA PHE A 138 17.89 10.24 -4.09
C PHE A 138 18.02 11.43 -5.03
N GLY A 139 18.31 12.61 -4.47
CA GLY A 139 18.49 13.85 -5.24
C GLY A 139 19.48 13.68 -6.39
N GLY A 140 19.16 14.25 -7.56
CA GLY A 140 19.98 14.13 -8.77
C GLY A 140 19.88 12.78 -9.50
N THR A 141 19.19 11.78 -8.94
CA THR A 141 18.94 10.49 -9.61
C THR A 141 17.68 10.57 -10.48
N PRO A 142 17.70 10.08 -11.74
CA PRO A 142 16.51 10.00 -12.57
C PRO A 142 15.38 9.21 -11.89
N PHE A 143 14.13 9.67 -12.06
CA PHE A 143 12.98 9.09 -11.36
C PHE A 143 12.86 7.56 -11.46
N PRO A 144 13.04 6.91 -12.62
CA PRO A 144 12.94 5.45 -12.71
C PRO A 144 13.99 4.71 -11.89
N GLU A 145 15.22 5.21 -11.87
CA GLU A 145 16.30 4.61 -11.09
C GLU A 145 16.10 4.84 -9.59
N ALA A 146 15.67 6.05 -9.21
CA ALA A 146 15.33 6.34 -7.83
C ALA A 146 14.13 5.51 -7.35
N LEU A 147 13.12 5.30 -8.21
CA LEU A 147 11.98 4.44 -7.90
C LEU A 147 12.41 2.99 -7.65
N ARG A 148 13.29 2.44 -8.50
CA ARG A 148 13.87 1.10 -8.30
C ARG A 148 14.54 0.95 -6.94
N LYS A 149 15.33 1.95 -6.51
CA LYS A 149 16.00 1.94 -5.19
C LYS A 149 15.03 2.03 -4.01
N THR A 150 13.79 2.48 -4.24
CA THR A 150 12.77 2.66 -3.19
C THR A 150 11.71 1.58 -3.14
N LEU A 151 11.66 0.67 -4.12
CA LEU A 151 10.74 -0.47 -4.07
C LEU A 151 11.29 -1.51 -3.10
N VAL A 152 10.60 -1.70 -1.98
CA VAL A 152 11.05 -2.57 -0.88
C VAL A 152 10.00 -3.64 -0.65
N SER A 153 10.43 -4.91 -0.56
CA SER A 153 9.55 -6.03 -0.18
C SER A 153 9.09 -5.86 1.27
N ARG A 154 7.79 -6.08 1.53
CA ARG A 154 7.17 -6.04 2.86
C ARG A 154 7.79 -7.10 3.78
N GLU A 155 8.10 -8.28 3.25
CA GLU A 155 8.69 -9.40 4.01
C GLU A 155 10.09 -9.05 4.55
N HIS A 156 10.91 -8.40 3.73
CA HIS A 156 12.25 -7.97 4.14
C HIS A 156 12.22 -6.73 5.06
N HIS A 157 11.15 -5.92 5.03
CA HIS A 157 11.00 -4.79 5.94
C HIS A 157 10.60 -5.23 7.36
N ALA A 158 9.78 -6.28 7.50
CA ALA A 158 9.40 -6.83 8.80
C ALA A 158 10.62 -7.38 9.59
N LEU A 159 11.66 -7.82 8.89
CA LEU A 159 12.92 -8.30 9.51
C LEU A 159 13.90 -7.17 9.85
N ALA A 160 13.70 -5.96 9.31
CA ALA A 160 14.59 -4.81 9.55
C ALA A 160 14.14 -3.93 10.72
N ASP A 161 12.99 -4.21 11.33
CA ASP A 161 12.46 -3.49 12.50
C ASP A 161 12.28 -4.44 13.69
N PRO A 162 13.31 -4.66 14.54
CA PRO A 162 13.17 -5.42 15.78
C PRO A 162 12.49 -4.62 16.92
N GLY A 163 11.80 -3.51 16.59
CA GLY A 163 11.33 -2.50 17.53
C GLY A 163 9.99 -2.76 18.20
N GLU A 164 9.68 -3.99 18.63
CA GLU A 164 8.59 -4.21 19.60
C GLU A 164 8.82 -5.47 20.47
N LEU A 165 9.98 -5.52 21.14
CA LEU A 165 10.18 -6.40 22.29
C LEU A 165 9.46 -5.81 23.51
N THR A 166 8.26 -6.33 23.73
CA THR A 166 7.61 -6.60 25.02
C THR A 166 8.03 -5.71 26.20
N ASN A 167 7.16 -4.76 26.52
CA ASN A 167 7.04 -4.20 27.86
C ASN A 167 6.59 -5.33 28.81
N ASN A 168 7.54 -5.94 29.52
CA ASN A 168 7.31 -6.60 30.81
C ASN A 168 8.62 -6.53 31.58
N GLY A 169 8.77 -5.42 32.29
CA GLY A 169 9.84 -5.25 33.25
C GLY A 169 9.66 -6.24 34.40
N GLU A 170 10.68 -7.07 34.62
CA GLU A 170 11.01 -7.47 35.98
C GLU A 170 12.53 -7.59 36.13
N CYS A 171 13.09 -6.49 36.65
CA CYS A 171 14.42 -6.45 37.21
C CYS A 171 14.38 -7.14 38.58
N LEU A 172 14.50 -8.47 38.62
CA LEU A 172 14.79 -9.16 39.87
C LEU A 172 16.29 -9.09 40.15
N ARG A 173 16.65 -8.07 40.94
CA ARG A 173 17.95 -7.95 41.60
C ARG A 173 18.21 -9.20 42.44
N ARG A 174 19.36 -9.82 42.19
CA ARG A 174 20.02 -10.73 43.13
C ARG A 174 20.13 -10.04 44.50
N ARG A 175 19.58 -10.67 45.53
CA ARG A 175 20.04 -10.52 46.92
C ARG A 175 20.37 -11.92 47.47
N HIS A 176 21.46 -11.94 48.20
CA HIS A 176 22.18 -13.08 48.76
C HIS A 176 21.37 -13.93 49.75
N ALA A 177 21.60 -15.24 49.74
CA ALA A 177 22.07 -16.04 50.87
C ALA A 177 22.79 -17.28 50.33
#